data_AF-A0A1E3AMG9-F1
#
_entry.id   AF-A0A1E3AMG9-F1
#
_cell.length_a   1.000
_cell.length_b   1.000
_cell.length_c   1.000
_cell.angle_alpha   90.00
_cell.angle_beta   90.00
_cell.angle_gamma   90.00
#
_symmetry.space_group_name_H-M   'P 1'
#
loop_
_entity.id
_entity.type
_entity.pdbx_description
1 polymer ?
#
loop_
_entity_poly.entity_id
_entity_poly.type
_entity_poly.pdbx_seq_one_letter_code
_entity_poly.pdbx_strand_id
1 'polypeptide(L)'
;MERKELLENIAPCSLMCYTCGGYEKGAICKLAGELSGYLEGMYEFYEKHSGPGQKAYLERFQIFQEELTRMGEAGCGGCRNGEHNGCSIRGCFLLECVKENEVDFCGECPEFPCDKVHSIFEEEVYLQWLEGGKRIREAGAEQFWEERRHVPHYAGYKKGLEE
;
A
#
# COMPACT_ATOMS: atom_id res chain seq x y z
N MET A 1 17.12 6.66 8.48
CA MET A 1 16.57 5.48 7.79
C MET A 1 17.63 5.00 6.82
N GLU A 2 17.89 3.71 6.71
CA GLU A 2 18.83 3.25 5.68
C GLU A 2 18.18 3.36 4.30
N ARG A 3 18.96 3.68 3.26
CA ARG A 3 18.41 3.84 1.90
C ARG A 3 17.68 2.58 1.41
N LYS A 4 18.16 1.41 1.81
CA LYS A 4 17.51 0.13 1.52
C LYS A 4 16.08 0.08 2.07
N GLU A 5 15.84 0.59 3.27
CA GLU A 5 14.50 0.63 3.87
C GLU A 5 13.56 1.54 3.09
N LEU A 6 14.04 2.68 2.57
CA LEU A 6 13.24 3.55 1.69
C LEU A 6 12.86 2.82 0.40
N LEU A 7 13.79 2.11 -0.22
CA LEU A 7 13.56 1.39 -1.47
C LEU A 7 12.57 0.24 -1.31
N GLU A 8 12.60 -0.44 -0.16
CA GLU A 8 11.63 -1.50 0.16
C GLU A 8 10.21 -0.95 0.35
N ASN A 9 10.09 0.26 0.88
CA ASN A 9 8.80 0.82 1.31
C ASN A 9 8.19 1.87 0.35
N ILE A 10 8.98 2.39 -0.60
CA ILE A 10 8.54 3.39 -1.59
C ILE A 10 8.74 2.81 -2.99
N ALA A 11 7.66 2.77 -3.77
CA ALA A 11 7.71 2.33 -5.15
C ALA A 11 8.53 3.29 -6.03
N PRO A 12 9.09 2.83 -7.17
CA PRO A 12 9.73 3.71 -8.14
C PRO A 12 8.88 4.93 -8.54
N CYS A 13 7.55 4.74 -8.61
CA CYS A 13 6.56 5.76 -8.94
C CYS A 13 6.18 6.69 -7.78
N SER A 14 6.86 6.64 -6.63
CA SER A 14 6.54 7.35 -5.38
C SER A 14 5.26 6.91 -4.65
N LEU A 15 4.52 5.91 -5.15
CA LEU A 15 3.44 5.30 -4.37
C LEU A 15 4.01 4.65 -3.10
N MET A 16 3.29 4.81 -1.99
CA MET A 16 3.72 4.33 -0.68
C MET A 16 3.37 2.85 -0.51
N CYS A 17 4.34 1.95 -0.74
CA CYS A 17 4.13 0.50 -0.55
C CYS A 17 3.87 0.19 0.93
N TYR A 18 4.48 0.93 1.85
CA TYR A 18 4.32 0.69 3.28
C TYR A 18 2.86 0.72 3.76
N THR A 19 2.00 1.54 3.15
CA THR A 19 0.58 1.65 3.50
C THR A 19 -0.35 0.90 2.53
N CYS A 20 0.21 0.09 1.62
CA CYS A 20 -0.54 -0.75 0.68
C CYS A 20 -1.11 -1.98 1.39
N GLY A 21 -2.36 -2.35 1.08
CA GLY A 21 -3.02 -3.52 1.68
C GLY A 21 -2.45 -4.86 1.21
N GLY A 22 -1.72 -4.88 0.09
CA GLY A 22 -1.11 -6.10 -0.45
C GLY A 22 0.33 -6.35 0.02
N TYR A 23 1.00 -5.37 0.63
CA TYR A 23 2.43 -5.47 0.92
C TYR A 23 2.73 -6.24 2.21
N GLU A 24 3.47 -7.34 2.10
CA GLU A 24 3.73 -8.28 3.20
C GLU A 24 4.50 -7.63 4.38
N LYS A 25 5.33 -6.61 4.10
CA LYS A 25 6.10 -5.88 5.14
C LYS A 25 5.46 -4.55 5.52
N GLY A 26 4.28 -4.26 4.99
CA GLY A 26 3.54 -3.01 5.19
C GLY A 26 2.89 -2.89 6.57
N ALA A 27 2.47 -1.67 6.89
CA ALA A 27 1.75 -1.34 8.12
C ALA A 27 0.45 -2.14 8.26
N ILE A 28 -0.34 -2.26 7.18
CA ILE A 28 -1.62 -2.98 7.22
C ILE A 28 -1.40 -4.45 7.57
N CYS A 29 -0.50 -5.15 6.87
CA CYS A 29 -0.20 -6.56 7.12
C CYS A 29 0.26 -6.80 8.57
N LYS A 30 1.21 -5.99 9.05
CA LYS A 30 1.73 -6.10 10.41
C LYS A 30 0.67 -5.87 11.48
N LEU A 31 -0.07 -4.77 11.37
CA LEU A 31 -1.09 -4.39 12.37
C LEU A 31 -2.28 -5.35 12.34
N ALA A 32 -2.71 -5.80 11.16
CA ALA A 32 -3.79 -6.76 11.03
C ALA A 32 -3.41 -8.13 11.60
N GLY A 33 -2.19 -8.62 11.30
CA GLY A 33 -1.69 -9.88 11.86
C GLY A 33 -1.56 -9.83 13.38
N GLU A 34 -1.02 -8.73 13.93
CA GLU A 34 -0.91 -8.55 15.38
C GLU A 34 -2.29 -8.50 16.05
N LEU A 35 -3.22 -7.70 15.52
CA LEU A 35 -4.58 -7.63 16.05
C LEU A 35 -5.29 -9.00 15.93
N SER A 36 -5.14 -9.69 14.81
CA SER A 36 -5.70 -11.03 14.61
C SER A 36 -5.22 -12.01 15.68
N GLY A 37 -3.93 -11.99 16.02
CA GLY A 37 -3.37 -12.79 17.10
C GLY A 37 -3.98 -12.50 18.47
N TYR A 38 -4.19 -11.21 18.80
CA TYR A 38 -4.87 -10.85 20.07
C TYR A 38 -6.35 -11.24 20.11
N LEU A 39 -7.01 -11.40 18.95
CA LEU A 39 -8.42 -11.74 18.84
C LEU A 39 -8.69 -13.25 18.77
N GLU A 40 -7.66 -14.09 18.80
CA GLU A 40 -7.80 -15.55 18.81
C GLU A 40 -8.71 -16.02 19.97
N GLY A 41 -9.72 -16.84 19.67
CA GLY A 41 -10.69 -17.34 20.65
C GLY A 41 -11.84 -16.37 20.98
N MET A 42 -11.83 -15.14 20.46
CA MET A 42 -12.87 -14.14 20.79
C MET A 42 -14.23 -14.49 20.19
N TYR A 43 -14.28 -15.14 19.02
CA TYR A 43 -15.55 -15.56 18.39
C TYR A 43 -16.24 -16.62 19.24
N GLU A 44 -15.50 -17.64 19.67
CA GLU A 44 -15.98 -18.75 20.51
C GLU A 44 -16.46 -18.22 21.87
N PHE A 45 -15.75 -17.23 22.42
CA PHE A 45 -16.19 -16.52 23.61
C PHE A 45 -17.54 -15.84 23.36
N TYR A 46 -17.71 -15.08 22.28
CA TYR A 46 -18.99 -14.44 21.98
C TYR A 46 -20.10 -15.44 21.69
N GLU A 47 -19.84 -16.50 20.93
CA GLU A 47 -20.82 -17.53 20.62
C GLU A 47 -21.38 -18.18 21.89
N LYS A 48 -20.50 -18.53 22.85
CA LYS A 48 -20.89 -19.16 24.11
C LYS A 48 -21.72 -18.25 25.02
N HIS A 49 -21.51 -16.93 24.97
CA HIS A 49 -22.14 -15.97 25.89
C HIS A 49 -23.23 -15.12 25.23
N SER A 50 -23.49 -15.31 23.94
CA SER A 50 -24.53 -14.58 23.20
C SER A 50 -25.93 -15.09 23.52
N GLY A 51 -26.86 -14.17 23.76
CA GLY A 51 -28.28 -14.48 23.97
C GLY A 51 -29.09 -14.54 22.67
N PRO A 52 -30.37 -14.94 22.75
CA PRO A 52 -31.29 -14.90 21.61
C PRO A 52 -31.34 -13.50 20.99
N GLY A 53 -31.10 -13.38 19.68
CA GLY A 53 -31.11 -12.11 18.94
C GLY A 53 -29.73 -11.57 18.52
N GLN A 54 -28.63 -12.20 18.94
CA GLN A 54 -27.27 -11.74 18.62
C GLN A 54 -26.64 -12.40 17.38
N LYS A 55 -27.40 -13.24 16.64
CA LYS A 55 -26.89 -13.95 15.46
C LYS A 55 -26.23 -13.02 14.43
N ALA A 56 -26.88 -11.91 14.10
CA ALA A 56 -26.35 -10.94 13.14
C ALA A 56 -25.07 -10.25 13.63
N TYR A 57 -24.85 -10.15 14.95
CA TYR A 57 -23.60 -9.64 15.50
C TYR A 57 -22.47 -10.67 15.34
N LEU A 58 -22.73 -11.94 15.68
CA LEU A 58 -21.75 -13.02 15.52
C LEU A 58 -21.31 -13.18 14.05
N GLU A 59 -22.25 -13.15 13.12
CA GLU A 59 -21.95 -13.21 11.67
C GLU A 59 -21.05 -12.04 11.23
N ARG A 60 -21.35 -10.80 11.67
CA ARG A 60 -20.50 -9.64 11.36
C ARG A 60 -19.11 -9.77 11.97
N PHE A 61 -19.01 -10.29 13.20
CA PHE A 61 -17.74 -10.47 13.87
C PHE A 61 -16.89 -11.54 13.20
N GLN A 62 -17.50 -12.65 12.76
CA GLN A 62 -16.82 -13.66 11.96
C GLN A 62 -16.26 -13.09 10.66
N ILE A 63 -17.08 -12.36 9.89
CA ILE A 63 -16.64 -11.70 8.64
C ILE A 63 -15.48 -10.74 8.93
N PHE A 64 -15.56 -9.96 10.01
CA PHE A 64 -14.48 -9.07 10.40
C PHE A 64 -13.18 -9.83 10.71
N GLN A 65 -13.24 -10.93 11.46
CA GLN A 65 -12.07 -11.75 11.76
C GLN A 65 -11.46 -12.36 10.48
N GLU A 66 -12.29 -12.89 9.59
CA GLU A 66 -11.83 -13.45 8.30
C GLU A 66 -11.12 -12.39 7.45
N GLU A 67 -11.69 -11.19 7.35
CA GLU A 67 -11.09 -10.07 6.61
C GLU A 67 -9.79 -9.58 7.26
N LEU A 68 -9.74 -9.51 8.60
CA LEU A 68 -8.56 -9.12 9.34
C LEU A 68 -7.41 -10.12 9.16
N THR A 69 -7.68 -11.42 9.29
CA THR A 69 -6.72 -12.49 9.02
C THR A 69 -6.17 -12.37 7.60
N ARG A 70 -7.06 -12.23 6.61
CA ARG A 70 -6.65 -12.05 5.20
C ARG A 70 -5.73 -10.84 5.00
N MET A 71 -6.00 -9.72 5.66
CA MET A 71 -5.12 -8.55 5.60
C MET A 71 -3.76 -8.81 6.26
N GLY A 72 -3.72 -9.63 7.31
CA GLY A 72 -2.50 -10.05 8.01
C GLY A 72 -1.63 -11.03 7.23
N GLU A 73 -2.16 -11.66 6.18
CA GLU A 73 -1.51 -12.68 5.35
C GLU A 73 -1.15 -12.16 3.94
N ALA A 74 -1.00 -10.84 3.78
CA ALA A 74 -0.66 -10.24 2.50
C ALA A 74 0.69 -10.77 1.96
N GLY A 75 0.76 -11.11 0.67
CA GLY A 75 1.90 -11.81 0.06
C GLY A 75 2.69 -11.03 -1.00
N CYS A 76 2.41 -9.74 -1.23
CA CYS A 76 3.20 -8.97 -2.19
C CYS A 76 4.57 -8.64 -1.59
N GLY A 77 5.65 -9.05 -2.27
CA GLY A 77 7.03 -8.72 -1.88
C GLY A 77 7.46 -7.27 -2.18
N GLY A 78 6.56 -6.45 -2.75
CA GLY A 78 6.77 -5.04 -3.04
C GLY A 78 7.24 -4.75 -4.47
N CYS A 79 7.12 -3.48 -4.88
CA CYS A 79 7.32 -3.05 -6.27
C CYS A 79 8.75 -3.26 -6.82
N ARG A 80 9.74 -3.55 -5.96
CA ARG A 80 11.14 -3.77 -6.33
C ARG A 80 11.58 -5.23 -6.29
N ASN A 81 10.70 -6.16 -5.90
CA ASN A 81 11.05 -7.59 -5.78
C ASN A 81 11.03 -8.36 -7.12
N GLY A 82 10.84 -7.67 -8.26
CA GLY A 82 10.80 -8.28 -9.59
C GLY A 82 9.50 -9.05 -9.90
N GLU A 83 8.80 -9.52 -8.88
CA GLU A 83 7.45 -10.08 -9.00
C GLU A 83 6.42 -9.04 -8.57
N HIS A 84 5.62 -8.56 -9.51
CA HIS A 84 4.55 -7.62 -9.20
C HIS A 84 3.33 -8.28 -8.53
N ASN A 85 3.34 -9.59 -8.24
CA ASN A 85 2.39 -10.39 -7.43
C ASN A 85 1.09 -9.66 -7.00
N GLY A 86 0.20 -9.39 -7.96
CA GLY A 86 -1.10 -8.76 -7.67
C GLY A 86 -1.14 -7.23 -7.61
N CYS A 87 -0.11 -6.52 -8.09
CA CYS A 87 -0.17 -5.09 -8.32
C CYS A 87 -1.31 -4.77 -9.29
N SER A 88 -2.16 -3.80 -8.93
CA SER A 88 -3.32 -3.39 -9.74
C SER A 88 -2.94 -2.76 -11.08
N ILE A 89 -1.71 -2.26 -11.21
CA ILE A 89 -1.20 -1.59 -12.41
C ILE A 89 -0.65 -2.62 -13.40
N ARG A 90 -1.48 -3.03 -14.36
CA ARG A 90 -1.10 -3.99 -15.40
C ARG A 90 -0.05 -3.40 -16.33
N GLY A 91 0.95 -4.20 -16.68
CA GLY A 91 2.01 -3.79 -17.62
C GLY A 91 2.95 -2.71 -17.07
N CYS A 92 3.01 -2.53 -15.75
CA CYS A 92 3.96 -1.61 -15.12
C CYS A 92 5.40 -1.96 -15.53
N PHE A 93 6.13 -0.96 -16.02
CA PHE A 93 7.52 -1.07 -16.49
C PHE A 93 8.50 -0.23 -15.65
N LEU A 94 8.03 0.34 -14.54
CA LEU A 94 8.75 1.40 -13.84
C LEU A 94 9.98 0.89 -13.08
N LEU A 95 10.00 -0.37 -12.65
CA LEU A 95 11.19 -0.95 -12.02
C LEU A 95 12.34 -1.04 -13.02
N GLU A 96 12.06 -1.49 -14.24
CA GLU A 96 13.01 -1.58 -15.35
C GLU A 96 13.43 -0.16 -15.77
N CYS A 97 12.48 0.76 -15.92
CA CYS A 97 12.74 2.13 -16.33
C CYS A 97 13.71 2.85 -15.37
N VAL A 98 13.53 2.74 -14.05
CA VAL A 98 14.44 3.42 -13.11
C VAL A 98 15.84 2.79 -13.12
N LYS A 99 15.94 1.46 -13.30
CA LYS A 99 17.23 0.77 -13.49
C LYS A 99 17.97 1.25 -14.75
N GLU A 100 17.26 1.34 -15.88
CA GLU A 100 17.83 1.81 -17.15
C GLU A 100 18.32 3.26 -17.10
N ASN A 101 17.67 4.09 -16.26
CA ASN A 101 18.03 5.50 -16.09
C ASN A 101 18.97 5.74 -14.90
N GLU A 102 19.45 4.67 -14.24
CA GLU A 102 20.37 4.71 -13.10
C GLU A 102 19.87 5.63 -11.95
N VAL A 103 18.56 5.64 -11.73
CA VAL A 103 17.89 6.34 -10.63
C VAL A 103 17.10 5.36 -9.78
N ASP A 104 16.71 5.78 -8.57
CA ASP A 104 15.88 4.94 -7.72
C ASP A 104 14.40 5.29 -7.83
N PHE A 105 14.08 6.57 -8.02
CA PHE A 105 12.69 7.06 -8.13
C PHE A 105 12.48 7.85 -9.41
N CYS A 106 11.25 7.84 -9.94
CA CYS A 106 10.91 8.65 -11.10
C CYS A 106 11.24 10.14 -10.90
N GLY A 107 11.04 10.70 -9.70
CA GLY A 107 11.34 12.10 -9.38
C GLY A 107 12.82 12.48 -9.53
N GLU A 108 13.73 11.52 -9.40
CA GLU A 108 15.18 11.72 -9.57
C GLU A 108 15.60 11.71 -11.04
N CYS A 109 14.77 11.17 -11.94
CA CYS A 109 15.05 11.12 -13.37
C CYS A 109 15.08 12.53 -13.98
N PRO A 110 16.06 12.89 -14.81
CA PRO A 110 16.09 14.18 -15.52
C PRO A 110 14.89 14.39 -16.45
N GLU A 111 14.30 13.32 -16.99
CA GLU A 111 13.13 13.38 -17.87
C GLU A 111 11.81 13.58 -17.12
N PHE A 112 11.79 13.49 -15.78
CA PHE A 112 10.54 13.58 -15.03
C PHE A 112 10.02 15.04 -14.98
N PRO A 113 8.70 15.27 -15.04
CA PRO A 113 7.66 14.30 -15.41
C PRO A 113 7.73 13.93 -16.90
N CYS A 114 7.53 12.66 -17.24
CA CYS A 114 7.57 12.16 -18.61
C CYS A 114 6.23 11.53 -19.03
N ASP A 115 6.00 11.43 -20.35
CA ASP A 115 4.73 10.95 -20.90
C ASP A 115 4.58 9.43 -20.90
N LYS A 116 5.65 8.67 -20.62
CA LYS A 116 5.70 7.20 -20.69
C LYS A 116 4.62 6.54 -19.82
N VAL A 117 4.26 7.17 -18.70
CA VAL A 117 3.33 6.61 -17.70
C VAL A 117 1.85 6.74 -18.08
N HIS A 118 1.49 7.59 -19.05
CA HIS A 118 0.09 7.79 -19.47
C HIS A 118 -0.56 6.53 -20.04
N SER A 119 0.26 5.57 -20.48
CA SER A 119 -0.23 4.28 -21.02
C SER A 119 -0.67 3.28 -19.93
N ILE A 120 -0.28 3.51 -18.66
CA ILE A 120 -0.51 2.56 -17.56
C ILE A 120 -1.21 3.17 -16.34
N PHE A 121 -1.24 4.50 -16.21
CA PHE A 121 -1.85 5.18 -15.06
C PHE A 121 -3.21 5.77 -15.41
N GLU A 122 -4.19 5.44 -14.58
CA GLU A 122 -5.44 6.19 -14.44
C GLU A 122 -5.16 7.54 -13.74
N GLU A 123 -6.12 8.46 -13.80
CA GLU A 123 -5.94 9.85 -13.37
C GLU A 123 -5.49 9.96 -11.90
N GLU A 124 -6.12 9.22 -10.99
CA GLU A 124 -5.80 9.23 -9.56
C GLU A 124 -4.37 8.75 -9.30
N VAL A 125 -3.91 7.75 -10.05
CA VAL A 125 -2.55 7.19 -9.94
C VAL A 125 -1.54 8.16 -10.53
N TYR A 126 -1.86 8.76 -11.68
CA TYR A 126 -1.02 9.77 -12.32
C TYR A 126 -0.79 10.98 -11.43
N LEU A 127 -1.84 11.51 -10.80
CA LEU A 127 -1.74 12.65 -9.89
C LEU A 127 -0.86 12.33 -8.68
N GLN A 128 -1.02 11.13 -8.09
CA GLN A 128 -0.17 10.69 -6.98
C GLN A 128 1.30 10.53 -7.40
N TRP A 129 1.56 9.94 -8.56
CA TRP A 129 2.91 9.83 -9.13
C TRP A 129 3.55 11.19 -9.37
N LEU A 130 2.78 12.13 -9.93
CA LEU A 130 3.26 13.48 -10.22
C LEU A 130 3.58 14.25 -8.94
N GLU A 131 2.67 14.22 -7.96
CA GLU A 131 2.84 14.89 -6.67
C GLU A 131 4.01 14.31 -5.89
N GLY A 132 4.07 12.98 -5.74
CA GLY A 132 5.10 12.31 -4.97
C GLY A 132 6.47 12.39 -5.65
N GLY A 133 6.54 12.24 -6.98
CA GLY A 133 7.78 12.39 -7.73
C GLY A 133 8.35 13.81 -7.66
N LYS A 134 7.50 14.85 -7.73
CA LYS A 134 7.92 16.24 -7.48
C LYS A 134 8.49 16.41 -6.08
N ARG A 135 7.81 15.85 -5.06
CA ARG A 135 8.27 15.95 -3.68
C ARG A 135 9.62 15.26 -3.46
N ILE A 136 9.82 14.07 -4.03
CA ILE A 136 11.10 13.36 -4.00
C ILE A 136 12.19 14.18 -4.70
N ARG A 137 11.90 14.82 -5.84
CA ARG A 137 12.86 15.69 -6.52
C ARG A 137 13.30 16.87 -5.64
N GLU A 138 12.34 17.49 -4.96
CA GLU A 138 12.56 18.73 -4.22
C GLU A 138 13.25 18.52 -2.87
N ALA A 139 12.94 17.44 -2.14
CA ALA A 139 13.51 17.21 -0.80
C ALA A 139 14.10 15.82 -0.56
N GLY A 140 14.13 14.96 -1.58
CA GLY A 140 14.65 13.60 -1.46
C GLY A 140 13.66 12.61 -0.84
N ALA A 141 13.99 11.33 -0.99
CA ALA A 141 13.15 10.22 -0.56
C ALA A 141 13.02 10.11 0.97
N GLU A 142 14.03 10.53 1.73
CA GLU A 142 13.98 10.53 3.21
C GLU A 142 12.90 11.47 3.74
N GLN A 143 12.87 12.71 3.25
CA GLN A 143 11.86 13.67 3.66
C GLN A 143 10.47 13.25 3.17
N PHE A 144 10.38 12.74 1.94
CA PHE A 144 9.14 12.19 1.40
C PHE A 144 8.59 11.05 2.27
N TRP A 145 9.45 10.16 2.75
CA TRP A 145 9.07 9.08 3.66
C TRP A 145 8.43 9.59 4.94
N GLU A 146 9.09 10.53 5.65
CA GLU A 146 8.55 11.04 6.91
C GLU A 146 7.19 11.73 6.74
N GLU A 147 6.97 12.38 5.60
CA GLU A 147 5.70 13.03 5.28
C GLU A 147 4.59 12.05 4.90
N ARG A 148 4.92 10.93 4.25
CA ARG A 148 3.93 10.08 3.57
C ARG A 148 3.73 8.70 4.17
N ARG A 149 4.62 8.23 5.05
CA ARG A 149 4.53 6.89 5.68
C ARG A 149 3.24 6.63 6.45
N HIS A 150 2.53 7.68 6.87
CA HIS A 150 1.24 7.60 7.59
C HIS A 150 0.04 7.93 6.69
N VAL A 151 0.26 8.29 5.43
CA VAL A 151 -0.81 8.60 4.47
C VAL A 151 -1.35 7.29 3.89
N PRO A 152 -2.67 7.02 3.98
CA PRO A 152 -3.24 5.80 3.44
C PRO A 152 -3.03 5.69 1.93
N HIS A 153 -2.60 4.52 1.45
CA HIS A 153 -2.28 4.28 0.04
C HIS A 153 -3.47 4.58 -0.88
N TYR A 154 -4.69 4.27 -0.44
CA TYR A 154 -5.92 4.43 -1.24
C TYR A 154 -6.65 5.76 -0.98
N ALA A 155 -6.06 6.71 -0.23
CA ALA A 155 -6.74 7.95 0.15
C ALA A 155 -7.21 8.79 -1.05
N GLY A 156 -6.51 8.71 -2.19
CA GLY A 156 -6.88 9.40 -3.43
C GLY A 156 -8.26 9.00 -3.95
N TYR A 157 -8.65 7.73 -3.80
CA TYR A 157 -9.93 7.20 -4.29
C TYR A 157 -11.14 7.64 -3.45
N LYS A 158 -10.92 8.14 -2.23
CA LYS A 158 -12.01 8.67 -1.39
C LYS A 158 -12.47 10.06 -1.86
N LYS A 159 -11.60 10.83 -2.51
CA LYS A 159 -11.86 12.23 -2.87
C LYS A 159 -12.96 12.41 -3.93
N GLY A 160 -13.30 11.36 -4.68
CA GLY A 160 -14.41 11.36 -5.65
C GLY A 160 -15.78 10.95 -5.09
N LEU A 161 -15.91 10.75 -3.77
CA LEU A 161 -17.17 10.35 -3.11
C LEU A 161 -17.83 11.47 -2.29
N GLU A 162 -17.32 12.70 -2.40
CA GLU A 162 -17.84 13.90 -1.71
C GLU A 162 -18.57 14.88 -2.66
N GLU A 163 -19.03 14.41 -3.82
CA GLU A 163 -20.06 15.09 -4.65
C GLU A 163 -21.48 14.64 -4.27
#